data_AF-A0A4Y7PIP2-F1
#
_entry.id   AF-A0A4Y7PIP2-F1
#
_cell.length_a   1.000
_cell.length_b   1.000
_cell.length_c   1.000
_cell.angle_alpha   90.00
_cell.angle_beta   90.00
_cell.angle_gamma   90.00
#
_symmetry.space_group_name_H-M   'P 1'
#
loop_
_entity.id
_entity.type
_entity.pdbx_description
1 polymer ?
#
loop_
_entity_poly.entity_id
_entity_poly.type
_entity_poly.pdbx_seq_one_letter_code
_entity_poly.pdbx_strand_id
1 'polypeptide(L)'
;GDQFYEFLRKRLAGPEHEWKKAETAGDVLTRYMVIQKALQLLEANHWGRGGGGYKVPKGHGYFPGRTFVKEDIYKALRMTHSQAHTDLKLFSKDVLEKIPKIKAWVDNPEGSYNERFGKMSITNFRKYQEARMNQKKKDIGSSKAASSSKAAGKKRATSSGNESAEEMTPRRPSKKGRKRVDSSDLEDL
;
A
#
# COMPACT_ATOMS: atom_id res chain seq x y z
N GLY A 1 -4.87 -6.19 -29.17
CA GLY A 1 -3.96 -6.94 -28.28
C GLY A 1 -4.64 -8.13 -27.59
N ASP A 2 -5.90 -8.40 -27.92
CA ASP A 2 -6.88 -8.81 -26.89
C ASP A 2 -7.02 -10.32 -26.79
N GLN A 3 -6.70 -11.03 -27.88
CA GLN A 3 -6.54 -12.48 -27.90
C GLN A 3 -5.55 -12.99 -26.84
N PHE A 4 -4.47 -12.24 -26.54
CA PHE A 4 -3.53 -12.64 -25.50
C PHE A 4 -4.08 -12.42 -24.09
N TYR A 5 -4.82 -11.33 -23.84
CA TYR A 5 -5.45 -11.08 -22.55
C TYR A 5 -6.59 -12.08 -22.29
N GLU A 6 -7.37 -12.46 -23.30
CA GLU A 6 -8.39 -13.50 -23.17
C GLU A 6 -7.78 -14.91 -22.98
N PHE A 7 -6.68 -15.22 -23.68
CA PHE A 7 -5.90 -16.43 -23.42
C PHE A 7 -5.37 -16.46 -21.97
N LEU A 8 -4.77 -15.36 -21.50
CA LEU A 8 -4.23 -15.25 -20.15
C LEU A 8 -5.34 -15.31 -19.10
N ARG A 9 -6.50 -14.66 -19.33
CA ARG A 9 -7.70 -14.74 -18.48
C ARG A 9 -8.14 -16.19 -18.32
N LYS A 10 -8.35 -16.91 -19.43
CA LYS A 10 -8.74 -18.33 -19.41
C LYS A 10 -7.72 -19.19 -18.68
N ARG A 11 -6.42 -18.99 -18.91
CA ARG A 11 -5.34 -19.77 -18.26
C ARG A 11 -5.24 -19.52 -16.76
N LEU A 12 -5.54 -18.30 -16.30
CA LEU A 12 -5.52 -17.90 -14.89
C LEU A 12 -6.85 -18.15 -14.16
N ALA A 13 -7.88 -18.69 -14.84
CA ALA A 13 -9.26 -18.75 -14.35
C ALA A 13 -9.78 -17.37 -13.87
N GLY A 14 -9.43 -16.31 -14.61
CA GLY A 14 -9.87 -14.94 -14.35
C GLY A 14 -11.37 -14.75 -14.63
N PRO A 15 -12.03 -13.82 -13.90
CA PRO A 15 -13.48 -13.64 -13.99
C PRO A 15 -13.92 -13.14 -15.36
N GLU A 16 -15.16 -13.45 -15.71
CA GLU A 16 -15.81 -13.00 -16.96
C GLU A 16 -16.17 -11.51 -16.92
N HIS A 17 -16.54 -11.02 -15.73
CA HIS A 17 -17.02 -9.67 -15.50
C HIS A 17 -16.00 -8.84 -14.73
N GLU A 18 -16.15 -7.52 -14.82
CA GLU A 18 -15.33 -6.58 -14.04
C GLU A 18 -15.64 -6.67 -12.55
N TRP A 19 -14.61 -6.43 -11.74
CA TRP A 19 -14.78 -6.40 -10.29
C TRP A 19 -15.60 -5.20 -9.86
N LYS A 20 -16.66 -5.45 -9.11
CA LYS A 20 -17.36 -4.40 -8.36
C LYS A 20 -16.39 -3.69 -7.41
N LYS A 21 -16.72 -2.44 -7.08
CA LYS A 21 -16.05 -1.69 -6.03
C LYS A 21 -16.16 -2.48 -4.72
N ALA A 22 -15.03 -2.71 -4.06
CA ALA A 22 -14.99 -3.33 -2.76
C ALA A 22 -15.47 -2.34 -1.69
N GLU A 23 -16.31 -2.81 -0.78
CA GLU A 23 -16.85 -2.03 0.34
C GLU A 23 -16.30 -2.55 1.68
N THR A 24 -16.09 -3.86 1.74
CA THR A 24 -15.61 -4.61 2.89
C THR A 24 -14.18 -5.12 2.69
N ALA A 25 -13.53 -5.52 3.78
CA ALA A 25 -12.25 -6.22 3.69
C ALA A 25 -12.41 -7.65 3.13
N GLY A 26 -13.59 -8.27 3.21
CA GLY A 26 -13.88 -9.57 2.58
C GLY A 26 -13.84 -9.50 1.05
N ASP A 27 -14.36 -8.42 0.46
CA ASP A 27 -14.26 -8.16 -0.99
C ASP A 27 -12.79 -8.04 -1.41
N VAL A 28 -12.00 -7.29 -0.65
CA VAL A 28 -10.56 -7.10 -0.88
C VAL A 28 -9.80 -8.43 -0.73
N LEU A 29 -10.15 -9.26 0.26
CA LEU A 29 -9.54 -10.57 0.47
C LEU A 29 -9.82 -11.50 -0.73
N THR A 30 -11.08 -11.55 -1.20
CA THR A 30 -11.47 -12.32 -2.39
C THR A 30 -10.61 -11.94 -3.60
N ARG A 31 -10.46 -10.63 -3.86
CA ARG A 31 -9.62 -10.12 -4.97
C ARG A 31 -8.15 -10.44 -4.77
N TYR A 32 -7.63 -10.29 -3.55
CA TYR A 32 -6.26 -10.67 -3.20
C TYR A 32 -5.99 -12.16 -3.46
N MET A 33 -6.90 -13.04 -3.06
CA MET A 33 -6.75 -14.49 -3.27
C MET A 33 -6.77 -14.86 -4.75
N VAL A 34 -7.60 -14.22 -5.58
CA VAL A 34 -7.57 -14.41 -7.03
C VAL A 34 -6.21 -13.98 -7.62
N ILE A 35 -5.64 -12.87 -7.17
CA ILE A 35 -4.28 -12.45 -7.59
C ILE A 35 -3.23 -13.48 -7.14
N GLN A 36 -3.28 -13.97 -5.90
CA GLN A 36 -2.31 -14.98 -5.41
C GLN A 36 -2.42 -16.29 -6.18
N LYS A 37 -3.64 -16.79 -6.40
CA LYS A 37 -3.90 -18.00 -7.19
C LYS A 37 -3.38 -17.86 -8.62
N ALA A 38 -3.58 -16.70 -9.26
CA ALA A 38 -3.04 -16.42 -10.58
C ALA A 38 -1.50 -16.44 -10.61
N LEU A 39 -0.84 -15.85 -9.62
CA LEU A 39 0.63 -15.87 -9.51
C LEU A 39 1.17 -17.29 -9.26
N GLN A 40 0.54 -18.05 -8.37
CA GLN A 40 0.85 -19.46 -8.12
C GLN A 40 0.67 -20.33 -9.36
N LEU A 41 -0.38 -20.10 -10.16
CA LEU A 41 -0.59 -20.81 -11.43
C LEU A 41 0.55 -20.54 -12.42
N LEU A 42 1.04 -19.31 -12.53
CA LEU A 42 2.18 -19.00 -13.41
C LEU A 42 3.47 -19.70 -12.96
N GLU A 43 3.73 -19.72 -11.65
CA GLU A 43 4.87 -20.40 -11.04
C GLU A 43 4.81 -21.93 -11.22
N ALA A 44 3.65 -22.54 -10.93
CA ALA A 44 3.42 -23.98 -11.10
C ALA A 44 3.48 -24.45 -12.57
N ASN A 45 3.24 -23.56 -13.53
CA ASN A 45 3.41 -23.84 -14.96
C ASN A 45 4.84 -23.55 -15.47
N HIS A 46 5.78 -23.19 -14.59
CA HIS A 46 7.15 -22.78 -14.92
C HIS A 46 7.22 -21.61 -15.94
N TRP A 47 6.27 -20.66 -15.89
CA TRP A 47 6.35 -19.47 -16.73
C TRP A 47 7.45 -18.55 -16.18
N GLY A 48 8.54 -18.45 -16.94
CA GLY A 48 9.79 -17.86 -16.47
C GLY A 48 9.62 -16.43 -15.96
N ARG A 49 9.89 -16.23 -14.67
CA ARG A 49 9.89 -14.91 -14.02
C ARG A 49 11.31 -14.34 -14.04
N GLY A 50 11.49 -13.15 -14.62
CA GLY A 50 12.75 -12.43 -14.69
C GLY A 50 12.59 -10.95 -14.34
N GLY A 51 13.67 -10.18 -14.43
CA GLY A 51 13.66 -8.74 -14.10
C GLY A 51 12.65 -7.91 -14.91
N GLY A 52 12.33 -8.33 -16.14
CA GLY A 52 11.34 -7.70 -17.01
C GLY A 52 9.91 -8.24 -16.91
N GLY A 53 9.58 -9.10 -15.94
CA GLY A 53 8.25 -9.70 -15.78
C GLY A 53 8.22 -11.20 -16.01
N TYR A 54 7.25 -11.67 -16.80
CA TYR A 54 6.96 -13.08 -17.04
C TYR A 54 7.15 -13.45 -18.51
N LYS A 55 7.41 -14.73 -18.79
CA LYS A 55 7.59 -15.25 -20.14
C LYS A 55 6.86 -16.57 -20.34
N VAL A 56 6.04 -16.64 -21.39
CA VAL A 56 5.41 -17.88 -21.85
C VAL A 56 6.52 -18.86 -22.30
N PRO A 57 6.51 -20.14 -21.88
CA PRO A 57 7.51 -21.12 -22.30
C PRO A 57 7.62 -21.25 -23.83
N LYS A 58 8.83 -21.49 -24.35
CA LYS A 58 9.07 -21.59 -25.81
C LYS A 58 8.31 -22.75 -26.48
N GLY A 59 8.06 -23.84 -25.75
CA GLY A 59 7.29 -25.00 -26.22
C GLY A 59 5.78 -24.90 -25.98
N HIS A 60 5.27 -23.75 -25.52
CA HIS A 60 3.84 -23.58 -25.25
C HIS A 60 3.06 -23.37 -26.56
N GLY A 61 1.99 -24.13 -26.79
CA GLY A 61 1.23 -24.12 -28.05
C GLY A 61 0.54 -22.78 -28.40
N TYR A 62 0.46 -21.84 -27.45
CA TYR A 62 -0.07 -20.49 -27.67
C TYR A 62 0.93 -19.43 -27.18
N PHE A 63 1.21 -18.44 -28.03
CA PHE A 63 2.13 -17.32 -27.75
C PHE A 63 3.52 -17.72 -27.21
N PRO A 64 4.22 -18.73 -27.78
CA PRO A 64 5.50 -19.21 -27.26
C PRO A 64 6.54 -18.10 -27.16
N GLY A 65 7.24 -18.04 -26.03
CA GLY A 65 8.30 -17.05 -25.79
C GLY A 65 7.81 -15.61 -25.57
N ARG A 66 6.51 -15.32 -25.64
CA ARG A 66 5.98 -13.97 -25.39
C ARG A 66 6.24 -13.52 -23.96
N THR A 67 6.75 -12.30 -23.80
CA THR A 67 6.89 -11.63 -22.51
C THR A 67 5.65 -10.80 -22.17
N PHE A 68 5.39 -10.63 -20.88
CA PHE A 68 4.31 -9.80 -20.34
C PHE A 68 4.61 -9.39 -18.89
N VAL A 69 4.00 -8.30 -18.43
CA VAL A 69 4.26 -7.72 -17.10
C VAL A 69 3.15 -8.04 -16.10
N LYS A 70 3.30 -7.63 -14.84
CA LYS A 70 2.32 -7.92 -13.79
C LYS A 70 0.99 -7.18 -14.04
N GLU A 71 1.05 -6.06 -14.72
CA GLU A 71 -0.09 -5.24 -15.15
C GLU A 71 -0.97 -6.01 -16.15
N ASP A 72 -0.37 -6.87 -16.98
CA ASP A 72 -1.10 -7.71 -17.93
C ASP A 72 -1.84 -8.85 -17.24
N ILE A 73 -1.31 -9.36 -16.13
CA ILE A 73 -2.03 -10.27 -15.22
C ILE A 73 -3.24 -9.55 -14.63
N TYR A 74 -3.09 -8.32 -14.14
CA TYR A 74 -4.22 -7.57 -13.57
C TYR A 74 -5.31 -7.29 -14.62
N LYS A 75 -4.94 -6.91 -15.84
CA LYS A 75 -5.89 -6.75 -16.97
C LYS A 75 -6.62 -8.07 -17.28
N ALA A 76 -5.90 -9.19 -17.35
CA ALA A 76 -6.49 -10.51 -17.56
C ALA A 76 -7.44 -10.92 -16.41
N LEU A 77 -7.18 -10.47 -15.18
CA LEU A 77 -8.07 -10.63 -14.03
C LEU A 77 -9.20 -9.57 -13.95
N ARG A 78 -9.37 -8.73 -15.00
CA ARG A 78 -10.33 -7.62 -15.06
C ARG A 78 -10.20 -6.62 -13.90
N MET A 79 -8.97 -6.40 -13.41
CA MET A 79 -8.63 -5.45 -12.35
C MET A 79 -7.79 -4.28 -12.87
N THR A 80 -8.06 -3.08 -12.36
CA THR A 80 -7.15 -1.94 -12.56
C THR A 80 -5.86 -2.12 -11.75
N HIS A 81 -4.74 -1.59 -12.26
CA HIS A 81 -3.46 -1.63 -11.54
C HIS A 81 -3.56 -1.06 -10.12
N SER A 82 -4.22 0.10 -9.96
CA SER A 82 -4.39 0.77 -8.67
C SER A 82 -5.20 -0.05 -7.67
N GLN A 83 -6.23 -0.77 -8.14
CA GLN A 83 -7.03 -1.69 -7.31
C GLN A 83 -6.18 -2.87 -6.85
N ALA A 84 -5.56 -3.60 -7.78
CA ALA A 84 -4.74 -4.77 -7.46
C ALA A 84 -3.56 -4.42 -6.54
N HIS A 85 -2.91 -3.27 -6.76
CA HIS A 85 -1.84 -2.79 -5.88
C HIS A 85 -2.36 -2.45 -4.46
N THR A 86 -3.53 -1.82 -4.36
CA THR A 86 -4.14 -1.48 -3.06
C THR A 86 -4.50 -2.73 -2.26
N ASP A 87 -5.09 -3.74 -2.92
CA ASP A 87 -5.49 -5.00 -2.30
C ASP A 87 -4.25 -5.79 -1.83
N LEU A 88 -3.22 -5.89 -2.68
CA LEU A 88 -1.94 -6.51 -2.33
C LEU A 88 -1.22 -5.81 -1.17
N LYS A 89 -1.34 -4.48 -1.04
CA LYS A 89 -0.73 -3.71 0.05
C LYS A 89 -1.38 -4.03 1.40
N LEU A 90 -2.71 -4.19 1.42
CA LEU A 90 -3.49 -4.54 2.62
C LEU A 90 -3.14 -5.94 3.15
N PHE A 91 -2.74 -6.86 2.28
CA PHE A 91 -2.30 -8.22 2.65
C PHE A 91 -0.83 -8.46 2.25
N SER A 92 0.00 -7.44 2.43
CA SER A 92 1.44 -7.51 2.18
C SER A 92 2.13 -8.39 3.23
N LYS A 93 3.26 -9.02 2.85
CA LYS A 93 4.01 -9.94 3.71
C LYS A 93 4.28 -9.36 5.11
N ASP A 94 4.69 -8.10 5.18
CA ASP A 94 4.94 -7.37 6.44
C ASP A 94 3.70 -7.28 7.36
N VAL A 95 2.50 -7.08 6.78
CA VAL A 95 1.24 -7.05 7.53
C VAL A 95 0.87 -8.45 8.03
N LEU A 96 1.03 -9.48 7.21
CA LEU A 96 0.70 -10.87 7.57
C LEU A 96 1.64 -11.41 8.66
N GLU A 97 2.93 -11.07 8.60
CA GLU A 97 3.93 -11.44 9.62
C GLU A 97 3.69 -10.68 10.94
N LYS A 98 3.37 -9.38 10.87
CA LYS A 98 3.19 -8.57 12.09
C LYS A 98 1.83 -8.78 12.77
N ILE A 99 0.79 -9.17 12.04
CA ILE A 99 -0.59 -9.35 12.53
C ILE A 99 -1.09 -10.79 12.25
N PRO A 100 -0.75 -11.77 13.11
CA PRO A 100 -1.10 -13.18 12.89
C PRO A 100 -2.61 -13.46 12.72
N LYS A 101 -3.48 -12.63 13.29
CA LYS A 101 -4.94 -12.75 13.13
C LYS A 101 -5.41 -12.47 11.70
N ILE A 102 -4.73 -11.59 10.98
CA ILE A 102 -5.02 -11.36 9.55
C ILE A 102 -4.46 -12.52 8.74
N LYS A 103 -3.25 -13.01 9.04
CA LYS A 103 -2.70 -14.20 8.38
C LYS A 103 -3.62 -15.41 8.52
N ALA A 104 -4.04 -15.75 9.74
CA ALA A 104 -4.96 -16.87 9.97
C ALA A 104 -6.32 -16.72 9.26
N TRP A 105 -6.75 -15.48 8.98
CA TRP A 105 -7.94 -15.22 8.17
C TRP A 105 -7.68 -15.33 6.66
N VAL A 106 -6.50 -14.95 6.17
CA VAL A 106 -6.08 -15.20 4.78
C VAL A 106 -5.93 -16.71 4.52
N ASP A 107 -5.38 -17.44 5.49
CA ASP A 107 -5.19 -18.89 5.43
C ASP A 107 -6.55 -19.65 5.51
N ASN A 108 -7.54 -19.11 6.22
CA ASN A 108 -8.92 -19.62 6.26
C ASN A 108 -9.97 -18.48 6.24
N PRO A 109 -10.40 -18.05 5.02
CA PRO A 109 -11.33 -16.93 4.85
C PRO A 109 -12.69 -17.11 5.52
N GLU A 110 -13.19 -18.34 5.57
CA GLU A 110 -14.47 -18.73 6.19
C GLU A 110 -14.33 -19.13 7.67
N GLY A 111 -13.12 -19.02 8.23
CA GLY A 111 -12.85 -19.34 9.62
C GLY A 111 -13.42 -18.32 10.62
N SER A 112 -13.11 -18.52 11.91
CA SER A 112 -13.59 -17.70 13.04
C SER A 112 -13.29 -16.20 12.96
N TYR A 113 -12.42 -15.78 12.04
CA TYR A 113 -12.12 -14.36 11.80
C TYR A 113 -12.97 -13.72 10.69
N ASN A 114 -13.77 -14.49 9.94
CA ASN A 114 -14.66 -13.98 8.89
C ASN A 114 -15.69 -13.01 9.45
N GLU A 115 -16.39 -13.39 10.53
CA GLU A 115 -17.39 -12.53 11.18
C GLU A 115 -16.81 -11.17 11.61
N ARG A 116 -15.53 -11.17 12.02
CA ARG A 116 -14.82 -9.98 12.47
C ARG A 116 -14.33 -9.10 11.33
N PHE A 117 -13.68 -9.68 10.32
CA PHE A 117 -12.98 -8.92 9.28
C PHE A 117 -13.75 -8.88 7.95
N GLY A 118 -14.42 -9.96 7.56
CA GLY A 118 -15.16 -10.07 6.30
C GLY A 118 -16.19 -8.95 6.11
N LYS A 119 -16.96 -8.64 7.16
CA LYS A 119 -17.95 -7.55 7.16
C LYS A 119 -17.38 -6.17 7.52
N MET A 120 -16.08 -6.05 7.81
CA MET A 120 -15.46 -4.80 8.23
C MET A 120 -15.23 -3.88 7.03
N SER A 121 -15.65 -2.61 7.11
CA SER A 121 -15.35 -1.63 6.06
C SER A 121 -13.83 -1.46 5.86
N ILE A 122 -13.40 -1.22 4.63
CA ILE A 122 -11.97 -1.07 4.28
C ILE A 122 -11.26 -0.03 5.15
N THR A 123 -11.94 1.07 5.49
CA THR A 123 -11.41 2.12 6.38
C THR A 123 -11.19 1.61 7.80
N ASN A 124 -12.13 0.84 8.36
CA ASN A 124 -11.98 0.28 9.71
C ASN A 124 -10.91 -0.81 9.74
N PHE A 125 -10.77 -1.59 8.67
CA PHE A 125 -9.72 -2.59 8.53
C PHE A 125 -8.32 -1.95 8.46
N ARG A 126 -8.16 -0.85 7.72
CA ARG A 126 -6.92 -0.04 7.70
C ARG A 126 -6.57 0.51 9.09
N LYS A 127 -7.54 1.09 9.80
CA LYS A 127 -7.34 1.56 11.19
C LYS A 127 -6.92 0.43 12.13
N TYR A 128 -7.51 -0.76 11.99
CA TYR A 128 -7.13 -1.95 12.77
C TYR A 128 -5.68 -2.37 12.48
N GLN A 129 -5.27 -2.40 11.21
CA GLN A 129 -3.90 -2.69 10.81
C GLN A 129 -2.92 -1.68 11.42
N GLU A 130 -3.17 -0.38 11.21
CA GLU A 130 -2.30 0.70 11.71
C GLU A 130 -2.14 0.65 13.24
N ALA A 131 -3.23 0.45 13.99
CA ALA A 131 -3.18 0.32 15.44
C ALA A 131 -2.29 -0.86 15.89
N ARG A 132 -2.37 -2.01 15.21
CA ARG A 132 -1.54 -3.19 15.52
C ARG A 132 -0.08 -3.03 15.11
N MET A 133 0.18 -2.37 13.99
CA MET A 133 1.53 -2.06 13.52
C MET A 133 2.25 -1.06 14.43
N ASN A 134 1.50 -0.14 15.06
CA ASN A 134 2.05 0.86 15.98
C ASN A 134 2.15 0.39 17.45
N GLN A 135 1.36 -0.60 17.88
CA GLN A 135 1.49 -1.20 19.22
C GLN A 135 2.89 -1.80 19.45
N LYS A 136 3.37 -2.66 18.54
CA LYS A 136 4.72 -3.26 18.63
C LYS A 136 5.86 -2.21 18.69
N LYS A 137 5.66 -0.99 18.15
CA LYS A 137 6.66 0.09 18.26
C LYS A 137 6.72 0.69 19.66
N LYS A 138 5.60 0.72 20.39
CA LYS A 138 5.57 1.21 21.78
C LYS A 138 6.19 0.21 22.73
N ASP A 139 5.94 -1.08 22.56
CA ASP A 139 6.49 -2.13 23.43
C ASP A 139 8.02 -2.24 23.34
N ILE A 140 8.60 -1.91 22.17
CA ILE A 140 10.07 -1.82 21.97
C ILE A 140 10.65 -0.49 22.49
N GLY A 141 9.84 0.58 22.57
CA GLY A 141 10.27 1.92 22.98
C GLY A 141 10.03 2.27 24.46
N SER A 142 9.12 1.59 25.16
CA SER A 142 8.71 1.97 26.52
C SER A 142 9.64 1.44 27.63
N SER A 143 10.58 0.56 27.31
CA SER A 143 11.55 0.01 28.27
C SER A 143 12.71 0.95 28.62
N LYS A 144 12.71 2.20 28.12
CA LYS A 144 13.82 3.16 28.33
C LYS A 144 13.41 4.57 28.79
N ALA A 145 12.17 4.77 29.25
CA ALA A 145 11.64 6.10 29.60
C ALA A 145 10.88 6.16 30.94
N ALA A 146 11.19 5.26 31.88
CA ALA A 146 10.55 5.20 33.20
C ALA A 146 11.44 5.80 34.33
N SER A 147 11.99 7.01 34.13
CA SER A 147 12.79 7.69 35.18
C SER A 147 12.87 9.22 35.07
N SER A 148 11.73 9.93 35.05
CA SER A 148 11.71 11.39 35.31
C SER A 148 10.33 11.95 35.67
N SER A 149 9.67 11.40 36.70
CA SER A 149 8.51 12.05 37.34
C SER A 149 8.96 12.97 38.48
N LYS A 150 8.94 14.31 38.28
CA LYS A 150 8.59 15.35 39.30
C LYS A 150 8.75 16.80 38.81
N ALA A 151 7.94 17.69 39.40
CA ALA A 151 7.89 19.16 39.29
C ALA A 151 7.56 19.73 37.89
N ALA A 152 6.48 20.48 37.62
CA ALA A 152 5.53 21.30 38.40
C ALA A 152 6.05 22.68 38.86
N GLY A 153 5.41 23.75 38.37
CA GLY A 153 5.71 25.17 38.65
C GLY A 153 6.74 25.79 37.68
N LYS A 154 6.76 27.10 37.40
CA LYS A 154 5.88 28.22 37.85
C LYS A 154 6.06 29.40 36.85
N LYS A 155 5.02 30.21 36.60
CA LYS A 155 5.12 31.40 35.72
C LYS A 155 6.02 32.49 36.35
N ARG A 156 6.80 33.20 35.51
CA ARG A 156 7.02 34.66 35.59
C ARG A 156 7.70 35.18 34.31
N ALA A 157 7.41 36.43 33.96
CA ALA A 157 8.06 37.21 32.92
C ALA A 157 8.55 38.52 33.55
N THR A 158 9.62 39.14 33.02
CA THR A 158 9.82 40.61 32.90
C THR A 158 11.14 40.95 32.17
N SER A 159 11.13 42.13 31.56
CA SER A 159 12.01 42.77 30.57
C SER A 159 13.27 43.52 31.07
N SER A 160 14.13 43.93 30.10
CA SER A 160 15.22 44.96 30.13
C SER A 160 16.45 44.64 31.02
N GLY A 161 17.72 44.98 30.73
CA GLY A 161 18.45 45.65 29.61
C GLY A 161 19.97 45.63 29.95
N ASN A 162 20.95 46.14 29.19
CA ASN A 162 20.98 46.80 27.87
C ASN A 162 22.42 46.66 27.23
N GLU A 163 22.77 47.51 26.24
CA GLU A 163 24.10 47.88 25.66
C GLU A 163 25.40 47.41 26.36
N SER A 164 26.47 46.96 25.67
CA SER A 164 27.13 47.65 24.53
C SER A 164 28.16 46.78 23.75
N ALA A 165 28.45 47.21 22.51
CA ALA A 165 29.65 46.96 21.66
C ALA A 165 29.97 45.59 20.98
N GLU A 166 30.21 45.72 19.66
CA GLU A 166 31.04 44.92 18.72
C GLU A 166 30.65 43.53 18.18
N GLU A 167 30.22 43.56 16.91
CA GLU A 167 30.70 42.75 15.77
C GLU A 167 30.68 41.20 15.78
N MET A 168 29.66 40.59 15.12
CA MET A 168 29.80 40.03 13.75
C MET A 168 28.60 39.17 13.29
N THR A 169 27.99 39.56 12.16
CA THR A 169 27.18 38.75 11.23
C THR A 169 25.84 38.11 11.70
N PRO A 170 24.68 38.56 11.18
CA PRO A 170 23.38 37.92 11.43
C PRO A 170 22.94 36.99 10.27
N ARG A 171 22.79 35.68 10.53
CA ARG A 171 22.01 34.79 9.64
C ARG A 171 20.52 34.88 9.97
N ARG A 172 19.79 35.69 9.19
CA ARG A 172 18.32 35.84 9.29
C ARG A 172 17.58 34.51 8.99
N PRO A 173 16.50 34.20 9.74
CA PRO A 173 15.48 33.23 9.31
C PRO A 173 14.46 33.91 8.38
N SER A 174 13.87 33.17 7.42
CA SER A 174 12.70 33.66 6.67
C SER A 174 11.62 32.60 6.49
N LYS A 175 10.38 33.02 6.71
CA LYS A 175 9.12 32.28 6.51
C LYS A 175 8.48 32.71 5.19
N LYS A 176 7.52 31.89 4.73
CA LYS A 176 6.41 32.21 3.77
C LYS A 176 6.80 32.54 2.33
N GLY A 177 6.05 31.97 1.39
CA GLY A 177 6.12 32.35 -0.03
C GLY A 177 5.32 31.46 -0.98
N ARG A 178 4.02 31.26 -0.75
CA ARG A 178 3.14 30.57 -1.71
C ARG A 178 2.85 31.52 -2.87
N LYS A 179 3.44 31.29 -4.05
CA LYS A 179 3.02 31.92 -5.31
C LYS A 179 2.41 30.87 -6.23
N ARG A 180 1.10 30.96 -6.46
CA ARG A 180 0.51 30.55 -7.73
C ARG A 180 0.79 31.69 -8.72
N VAL A 181 1.21 31.35 -9.92
CA VAL A 181 1.12 32.23 -11.08
C VAL A 181 0.03 31.60 -11.93
N ASP A 182 -1.05 32.33 -12.14
CA ASP A 182 -2.06 32.00 -13.13
C ASP A 182 -1.65 32.69 -14.44
N SER A 183 -1.80 32.00 -15.56
CA SER A 183 -1.29 32.49 -16.85
C SER A 183 -2.41 33.19 -17.61
N SER A 184 -2.52 34.50 -17.42
CA SER A 184 -3.34 35.36 -18.27
C SER A 184 -2.79 35.41 -19.70
N ASP A 185 -3.73 35.55 -20.65
CA ASP A 185 -3.62 36.10 -22.01
C ASP A 185 -2.31 35.97 -22.79
N LEU A 186 -2.42 35.30 -23.93
CA LEU A 186 -1.54 35.48 -25.07
C LEU A 186 -2.43 35.61 -26.31
N GLU A 187 -2.68 36.87 -26.70
CA GLU A 187 -3.39 37.25 -27.93
C GLU A 187 -2.54 36.97 -29.19
N ASP A 188 -3.15 37.12 -30.36
CA ASP A 188 -2.58 37.07 -31.72
C ASP A 188 -1.98 35.74 -32.22
N LEU A 189 -2.75 35.04 -33.07
CA LEU A 189 -2.67 35.18 -34.55
C LEU A 189 -3.86 34.53 -35.27
#